data_AF-A0A6P0N4H8-F1
#
_entry.id   AF-A0A6P0N4H8-F1
#
_cell.length_a   1.000
_cell.length_b   1.000
_cell.length_c   1.000
_cell.angle_alpha   90.00
_cell.angle_beta   90.00
_cell.angle_gamma   90.00
#
_symmetry.space_group_name_H-M   'P 1'
#
loop_
_entity.id
_entity.type
_entity.pdbx_description
1 polymer ?
#
loop_
_entity_poly.entity_id
_entity_poly.type
_entity_poly.pdbx_seq_one_letter_code
_entity_poly.pdbx_strand_id
1 'polypeptide(L)'
;MSRRLNSWMKGAMRDSLQKWANWTGSVITEIQPSYTSQVDSVTGTLLGVRCGDTFTRFNGVVLQADHNAAQNILDRGTDKEISRFMTREEVQAVLLRRTARFLEGMELSLADAVKLGWLDPKHELCSSF
;
A
#
# COMPACT_ATOMS: atom_id res chain seq x y z
N MET A 1 -7.00 17.58 5.56
CA MET A 1 -7.23 16.73 4.37
C MET A 1 -8.65 16.97 3.86
N SER A 2 -8.81 17.69 2.75
CA SER A 2 -10.13 18.13 2.29
C SER A 2 -10.92 16.96 1.70
N ARG A 3 -12.10 16.66 2.25
CA ARG A 3 -13.12 15.73 1.69
C ARG A 3 -13.79 16.34 0.44
N ARG A 4 -13.00 16.80 -0.55
CA ARG A 4 -13.50 17.51 -1.74
C ARG A 4 -14.05 16.58 -2.84
N LEU A 5 -13.88 15.27 -2.69
CA LEU A 5 -14.54 14.26 -3.51
C LEU A 5 -15.85 13.81 -2.82
N ASN A 6 -16.96 14.45 -3.18
CA ASN A 6 -18.27 13.94 -2.76
C ASN A 6 -18.54 12.57 -3.40
N SER A 7 -19.44 11.79 -2.82
CA SER A 7 -19.78 10.44 -3.32
C SER A 7 -20.18 10.43 -4.79
N TRP A 8 -20.86 11.49 -5.25
CA TRP A 8 -21.33 11.65 -6.62
C TRP A 8 -20.19 11.69 -7.65
N MET A 9 -19.12 12.45 -7.37
CA MET A 9 -17.97 12.54 -8.27
C MET A 9 -17.22 11.21 -8.37
N LYS A 10 -17.17 10.41 -7.29
CA LYS A 10 -16.59 9.06 -7.34
C LYS A 10 -17.39 8.13 -8.25
N GLY A 11 -18.72 8.24 -8.23
CA GLY A 11 -19.61 7.53 -9.16
C GLY A 11 -19.32 7.92 -10.62
N ALA A 12 -19.33 9.22 -10.92
CA ALA A 12 -19.08 9.72 -12.28
C ALA A 12 -17.70 9.30 -12.83
N MET A 13 -16.65 9.30 -11.99
CA MET A 13 -15.32 8.81 -12.37
C MET A 13 -15.33 7.32 -12.68
N ARG A 14 -16.00 6.50 -11.86
CA ARG A 14 -16.13 5.05 -12.09
C ARG A 14 -16.83 4.79 -13.42
N ASP A 15 -17.94 5.47 -13.68
CA ASP A 15 -18.73 5.29 -14.91
C ASP A 15 -17.92 5.67 -16.15
N SER A 16 -17.15 6.75 -16.04
CA SER A 16 -16.25 7.19 -17.12
C SER A 16 -15.16 6.17 -17.40
N LEU A 17 -14.52 5.63 -16.36
CA LEU A 17 -13.52 4.57 -16.51
C LEU A 17 -14.13 3.33 -17.16
N GLN A 18 -15.31 2.89 -16.71
CA GLN A 18 -15.99 1.72 -17.26
C GLN A 18 -16.34 1.89 -18.74
N LYS A 19 -16.79 3.08 -19.14
CA LYS A 19 -17.05 3.39 -20.55
C LYS A 19 -15.81 3.18 -21.43
N TRP A 20 -14.65 3.69 -21.00
CA TRP A 20 -13.39 3.55 -21.73
C TRP A 20 -12.87 2.11 -21.73
N ALA A 21 -13.03 1.39 -20.62
CA ALA A 21 -12.67 -0.02 -20.54
C ALA A 21 -13.47 -0.86 -21.54
N ASN A 22 -14.79 -0.64 -21.62
CA ASN A 22 -15.65 -1.31 -22.59
C ASN A 22 -15.24 -1.00 -24.04
N TRP A 23 -14.84 0.24 -24.33
CA TRP A 23 -14.44 0.65 -25.68
C TRP A 23 -13.10 0.04 -26.13
N THR A 24 -12.20 -0.22 -25.19
CA THR A 24 -10.84 -0.74 -25.46
C THR A 24 -10.73 -2.25 -25.27
N GLY A 25 -11.77 -2.91 -24.75
CA GLY A 25 -11.70 -4.31 -24.32
C GLY A 25 -10.88 -4.53 -23.05
N SER A 26 -10.64 -3.47 -22.27
CA SER A 26 -9.92 -3.54 -21.00
C SER A 26 -10.82 -4.02 -19.86
N VAL A 27 -10.22 -4.55 -18.80
CA VAL A 27 -10.92 -4.95 -17.58
C VAL A 27 -10.57 -3.99 -16.44
N ILE A 28 -11.58 -3.57 -15.68
CA ILE A 28 -11.40 -2.81 -14.44
C ILE A 28 -11.61 -3.76 -13.27
N THR A 29 -10.68 -3.74 -12.32
CA THR A 29 -10.77 -4.51 -11.09
C THR A 29 -10.67 -3.57 -9.89
N GLU A 30 -11.61 -3.69 -8.96
CA GLU A 30 -11.57 -2.95 -7.70
C GLU A 30 -10.75 -3.74 -6.66
N ILE A 31 -9.78 -3.06 -6.05
CA ILE A 31 -8.86 -3.64 -5.05
C ILE A 31 -9.08 -3.02 -3.67
N GLN A 32 -8.44 -3.58 -2.64
CA GLN A 32 -8.38 -2.98 -1.31
C GLN A 32 -7.23 -1.94 -1.24
N PRO A 33 -7.53 -0.62 -1.17
CA PRO A 33 -6.52 0.44 -1.32
C PRO A 33 -5.71 0.73 -0.05
N SER A 34 -6.02 0.10 1.07
CA SER A 34 -5.36 0.37 2.36
C SER A 34 -3.83 0.21 2.28
N TYR A 35 -3.12 1.19 2.84
CA TYR A 35 -1.66 1.28 2.92
C TYR A 35 -0.88 1.35 1.60
N THR A 36 -1.55 1.44 0.43
CA THR A 36 -0.87 1.51 -0.88
C THR A 36 0.13 2.66 -1.03
N SER A 37 -0.02 3.76 -0.29
CA SER A 37 0.92 4.88 -0.25
C SER A 37 2.04 4.76 0.80
N GLN A 38 1.98 3.72 1.63
CA GLN A 38 2.90 3.48 2.77
C GLN A 38 3.77 2.23 2.57
N VAL A 39 3.40 1.36 1.62
CA VAL A 39 4.19 0.18 1.25
C VAL A 39 5.28 0.58 0.25
N ASP A 40 6.47 0.00 0.38
CA ASP A 40 7.50 0.05 -0.65
C ASP A 40 7.12 -0.91 -1.79
N SER A 41 6.82 -0.36 -2.96
CA SER A 41 6.40 -1.14 -4.14
C SER A 41 7.46 -2.11 -4.67
N VAL A 42 8.74 -1.90 -4.32
CA VAL A 42 9.81 -2.78 -4.79
C VAL A 42 9.93 -4.05 -3.94
N THR A 43 9.65 -3.94 -2.64
CA THR A 43 9.80 -5.05 -1.68
C THR A 43 8.47 -5.62 -1.21
N GLY A 44 7.37 -4.88 -1.38
CA GLY A 44 6.05 -5.21 -0.84
C GLY A 44 5.96 -5.09 0.69
N THR A 45 6.90 -4.38 1.34
CA THR A 45 6.98 -4.25 2.80
C THR A 45 6.59 -2.85 3.29
N LEU A 46 6.36 -2.72 4.60
CA LEU A 46 6.12 -1.43 5.26
C LEU A 46 7.41 -0.68 5.60
N LEU A 47 8.52 -1.03 4.93
CA LEU A 47 9.84 -0.45 5.20
C LEU A 47 10.07 0.76 4.29
N GLY A 48 9.83 1.94 4.83
CA GLY A 48 9.98 3.19 4.12
C GLY A 48 9.00 4.25 4.63
N VAL A 49 9.25 5.49 4.23
CA VAL A 49 8.48 6.65 4.70
C VAL A 49 8.09 7.53 3.53
N ARG A 50 6.79 7.80 3.40
CA ARG A 50 6.28 8.83 2.49
C ARG A 50 6.43 10.21 3.15
N CYS A 51 7.08 11.13 2.44
CA CYS A 51 7.13 12.55 2.78
C CYS A 51 6.74 13.39 1.56
N GLY A 52 5.51 13.91 1.56
CA GLY A 52 4.95 14.66 0.43
C GLY A 52 4.90 13.83 -0.85
N ASP A 53 5.63 14.30 -1.86
CA ASP A 53 5.73 13.70 -3.20
C ASP A 53 6.84 12.65 -3.31
N THR A 54 7.53 12.35 -2.21
CA THR A 54 8.61 11.38 -2.14
C THR A 54 8.27 10.20 -1.25
N PHE A 55 8.80 9.03 -1.60
CA PHE A 55 8.80 7.84 -0.78
C PHE A 55 10.25 7.39 -0.59
N THR A 56 10.79 7.50 0.61
CA THR A 56 12.14 7.08 0.95
C THR A 56 12.10 5.65 1.46
N ARG A 57 12.74 4.74 0.73
CA ARG A 57 12.85 3.32 1.08
C ARG A 57 13.83 3.12 2.24
N PHE A 58 13.79 1.96 2.89
CA PHE A 58 14.68 1.65 4.01
C PHE A 58 16.18 1.68 3.64
N ASN A 59 16.51 1.42 2.39
CA ASN A 59 17.88 1.47 1.86
C ASN A 59 18.31 2.89 1.42
N GLY A 60 17.48 3.91 1.69
CA GLY A 60 17.76 5.31 1.36
C GLY A 60 17.41 5.73 -0.06
N VAL A 61 17.02 4.79 -0.94
CA VAL A 61 16.57 5.14 -2.30
C VAL A 61 15.23 5.88 -2.24
N VAL A 62 15.13 6.98 -2.98
CA VAL A 62 13.92 7.80 -3.03
C VAL A 62 13.15 7.54 -4.32
N LEU A 63 11.85 7.27 -4.20
CA LEU A 63 10.90 7.12 -5.29
C LEU A 63 9.92 8.30 -5.31
N GLN A 64 9.29 8.56 -6.46
CA GLN A 64 8.12 9.43 -6.50
C GLN A 64 6.93 8.72 -5.83
N ALA A 65 6.27 9.39 -4.89
CA ALA A 65 5.31 8.76 -3.99
C ALA A 65 4.06 8.22 -4.70
N ASP A 66 3.58 8.90 -5.75
CA ASP A 66 2.39 8.46 -6.47
C ASP A 66 2.70 7.32 -7.45
N HIS A 67 3.88 7.30 -8.05
CA HIS A 67 4.38 6.17 -8.82
C HIS A 67 4.51 4.91 -7.94
N ASN A 68 5.10 5.06 -6.74
CA ASN A 68 5.16 3.98 -5.76
C ASN A 68 3.74 3.48 -5.39
N ALA A 69 2.81 4.41 -5.12
CA ALA A 69 1.43 4.04 -4.81
C ALA A 69 0.70 3.36 -5.97
N ALA A 70 0.93 3.82 -7.21
CA ALA A 70 0.36 3.22 -8.42
C ALA A 70 0.86 1.80 -8.64
N GLN A 71 2.16 1.56 -8.42
CA GLN A 71 2.73 0.22 -8.52
C GLN A 71 2.15 -0.72 -7.44
N ASN A 72 2.02 -0.24 -6.20
CA ASN A 72 1.33 -1.01 -5.15
C ASN A 72 -0.12 -1.35 -5.49
N ILE A 73 -0.85 -0.46 -6.16
CA ILE A 73 -2.22 -0.72 -6.63
C ILE A 73 -2.22 -1.80 -7.72
N LEU A 74 -1.27 -1.73 -8.66
CA LEU A 74 -1.10 -2.74 -9.71
C LEU A 74 -0.80 -4.11 -9.10
N ASP A 75 0.17 -4.19 -8.20
CA ASP A 75 0.58 -5.44 -7.54
C ASP A 75 -0.59 -6.03 -6.73
N ARG A 76 -1.37 -5.17 -6.04
CA ARG A 76 -2.57 -5.57 -5.30
C ARG A 76 -3.61 -6.26 -6.18
N GLY A 77 -3.66 -5.94 -7.48
CA GLY A 77 -4.57 -6.60 -8.43
C GLY A 77 -4.34 -8.10 -8.57
N THR A 78 -3.16 -8.60 -8.21
CA THR A 78 -2.80 -10.03 -8.29
C THR A 78 -2.50 -10.65 -6.92
N ASP A 79 -2.71 -9.89 -5.84
CA ASP A 79 -2.41 -10.30 -4.47
C ASP A 79 -3.45 -11.34 -3.98
N LYS A 80 -2.95 -12.51 -3.56
CA LYS A 80 -3.78 -13.62 -3.08
C LYS A 80 -4.08 -13.56 -1.58
N GLU A 81 -3.29 -12.81 -0.81
CA GLU A 81 -3.46 -12.69 0.63
C GLU A 81 -4.30 -11.49 1.03
N ILE A 82 -4.38 -10.46 0.17
CA ILE A 82 -5.21 -9.28 0.43
C ILE A 82 -6.36 -9.22 -0.55
N SER A 83 -7.55 -9.58 -0.07
CA SER A 83 -8.78 -9.47 -0.85
C SER A 83 -9.37 -8.06 -0.75
N ARG A 84 -10.20 -7.71 -1.74
CA ARG A 84 -10.91 -6.43 -1.80
C ARG A 84 -11.71 -6.11 -0.53
N PHE A 85 -12.29 -7.13 0.11
CA PHE A 85 -13.25 -6.95 1.21
C PHE A 85 -12.61 -6.94 2.60
N MET A 86 -11.30 -7.15 2.68
CA MET A 86 -10.60 -7.11 3.96
C MET A 86 -10.69 -5.74 4.61
N THR A 87 -10.76 -5.72 5.93
CA THR A 87 -10.67 -4.48 6.71
C THR A 87 -9.26 -3.91 6.64
N ARG A 88 -9.11 -2.66 7.08
CA ARG A 88 -7.80 -2.03 7.16
C ARG A 88 -6.87 -2.81 8.10
N GLU A 89 -7.40 -3.33 9.20
CA GLU A 89 -6.65 -4.05 10.23
C GLU A 89 -6.15 -5.40 9.68
N GLU A 90 -6.99 -6.13 8.93
CA GLU A 90 -6.61 -7.38 8.27
C GLU A 90 -5.48 -7.17 7.24
N VAL A 91 -5.59 -6.10 6.43
CA VAL A 91 -4.56 -5.71 5.47
C VAL A 91 -3.24 -5.42 6.19
N GLN A 92 -3.31 -4.68 7.29
CA GLN A 92 -2.13 -4.34 8.08
C GLN A 92 -1.44 -5.59 8.62
N ALA A 93 -2.20 -6.55 9.14
CA ALA A 93 -1.65 -7.81 9.65
C ALA A 93 -0.93 -8.61 8.56
N VAL A 94 -1.47 -8.66 7.33
CA VAL A 94 -0.77 -9.28 6.19
C VAL A 94 0.53 -8.55 5.88
N LEU A 95 0.51 -7.22 5.80
CA LEU A 95 1.69 -6.42 5.46
C LEU A 95 2.78 -6.50 6.54
N LEU A 96 2.40 -6.55 7.83
CA LEU A 96 3.34 -6.77 8.93
C LEU A 96 3.99 -8.15 8.85
N ARG A 97 3.22 -9.21 8.58
CA ARG A 97 3.78 -10.56 8.38
C ARG A 97 4.76 -10.62 7.20
N ARG A 98 4.43 -9.98 6.08
CA ARG A 98 5.35 -9.86 4.92
C ARG A 98 6.63 -9.12 5.29
N THR A 99 6.49 -8.03 6.03
CA THR A 99 7.61 -7.21 6.50
C THR A 99 8.51 -7.99 7.45
N ALA A 100 7.94 -8.74 8.39
CA ALA A 100 8.69 -9.60 9.30
C ALA A 100 9.49 -10.67 8.54
N ARG A 101 8.86 -11.38 7.59
CA ARG A 101 9.55 -12.38 6.76
C ARG A 101 10.69 -11.80 5.92
N PHE A 102 10.53 -10.56 5.43
CA PHE A 102 11.59 -9.87 4.71
C PHE A 102 12.77 -9.54 5.63
N LEU A 103 12.49 -9.04 6.84
CA LEU A 103 13.51 -8.71 7.84
C LEU A 103 14.24 -9.95 8.38
N GLU A 104 13.56 -11.10 8.50
CA GLU A 104 14.18 -12.38 8.86
C GLU A 104 15.33 -12.73 7.89
N GLY A 105 15.17 -12.44 6.59
CA GLY A 105 16.23 -12.61 5.59
C GLY A 105 17.42 -11.66 5.77
N MET A 106 17.29 -10.64 6.62
CA MET A 106 18.33 -9.70 7.01
C MET A 106 18.80 -9.91 8.46
N GLU A 107 18.33 -10.96 9.14
CA GLU A 107 18.59 -11.24 10.56
C GLU A 107 18.09 -10.12 11.51
N LEU A 108 17.01 -9.43 11.13
CA LEU A 108 16.42 -8.33 11.89
C LEU A 108 14.99 -8.63 12.33
N SER A 109 14.56 -8.02 13.43
CA SER A 109 13.16 -8.03 13.88
C SER A 109 12.41 -6.75 13.48
N LEU A 110 11.08 -6.76 13.59
CA LEU A 110 10.26 -5.54 13.42
C LEU A 110 10.69 -4.43 14.40
N ALA A 111 11.03 -4.79 15.64
CA ALA A 111 11.50 -3.84 16.64
C ALA A 111 12.84 -3.20 16.24
N ASP A 112 13.72 -3.94 15.56
CA ASP A 112 14.97 -3.39 15.04
C ASP A 112 14.69 -2.43 13.87
N ALA A 113 13.76 -2.78 12.98
CA ALA A 113 13.34 -1.88 11.91
C ALA A 113 12.73 -0.56 12.43
N VAL A 114 12.03 -0.59 13.57
CA VAL A 114 11.55 0.62 14.25
C VAL A 114 12.70 1.44 14.85
N LYS A 115 13.66 0.81 15.53
CA LYS A 115 14.85 1.50 16.07
C LYS A 115 15.68 2.15 14.97
N LEU A 116 15.75 1.53 13.79
CA LEU A 116 16.45 2.04 12.61
C LEU A 116 15.65 3.13 11.86
N GLY A 117 14.40 3.38 12.26
CA GLY A 117 13.52 4.37 11.62
C GLY A 117 12.98 3.94 10.25
N TRP A 118 13.04 2.64 9.94
CA TRP A 118 12.57 2.08 8.67
C TRP A 118 11.09 1.75 8.69
N LEU A 119 10.58 1.37 9.86
CA LEU A 119 9.17 1.07 10.10
C LEU A 119 8.56 2.14 11.00
N ASP A 120 7.39 2.66 10.62
CA ASP A 120 6.65 3.61 11.44
C ASP A 120 6.06 2.91 12.68
N PRO A 121 6.33 3.37 13.92
CA PRO A 121 5.84 2.76 15.16
C PRO A 121 4.32 2.63 15.23
N LYS A 122 3.56 3.44 14.47
CA LYS A 122 2.09 3.30 14.40
C LYS A 122 1.66 1.91 13.91
N HIS A 123 2.55 1.19 13.21
CA HIS A 123 2.28 -0.15 12.75
C HIS A 123 2.46 -1.22 13.84
N GLU A 124 3.28 -0.96 14.87
CA GLU A 124 3.46 -1.88 16.01
C GLU A 124 2.26 -1.88 16.96
N LEU A 125 1.60 -0.72 17.12
CA LEU A 125 0.49 -0.51 18.07
C LEU A 125 -0.84 -1.14 17.65
N CYS A 126 -0.94 -1.67 16.42
CA CYS A 126 -2.07 -2.48 16.00
C CYS A 126 -1.80 -3.95 16.31
N SER A 127 -1.44 -4.22 17.57
CA SER A 127 -1.14 -5.56 18.07
C SER A 127 -2.45 -6.29 18.35
N SER A 128 -3.03 -6.87 17.30
CA SER A 128 -3.84 -8.07 17.43
C SER A 128 -3.04 -9.19 16.77
N PHE A 129 -2.00 -9.63 17.47
CA PHE A 129 -1.34 -10.91 17.20
C PHE A 129 -1.94 -11.96 18.14
#